data_AF-A0A9W7C3P4-F1
#
_entry.id   AF-A0A9W7C3P4-F1
#
_cell.length_a   1.000
_cell.length_b   1.000
_cell.length_c   1.000
_cell.angle_alpha   90.00
_cell.angle_beta   90.00
_cell.angle_gamma   90.00
#
_symmetry.space_group_name_H-M   'P 1'
#
loop_
_entity.id
_entity.type
_entity.pdbx_description
1 polymer ?
#
loop_
_entity_poly.entity_id
_entity_poly.type
_entity_poly.pdbx_seq_one_letter_code
_entity_poly.pdbx_strand_id
1 'polypeptide(L)'
;MSNHFAPQWSGKTVTLDYMGTSLDTASTSCSVSSDEAAVSSVLRIEEREFPMYTIKSNEEGRVKVGGKGLMVKPRFLRSGIFTFELAVTGDKGRVRTSFFFGPVWQNNPDGNDPLASDPSTPPDGFKLIRVSVATEVRVGDEDPFDFTVPVKPFDWHATWRGTSWTWGRQSGDQGWYSSEVSEADSWHGRPRGDGPNVWNYKLNSVLIQCPKVIPVEGGVEIDKVCRVAWLEGERMARVECTIGEGNAVAFRSDWIEKCGEAKAVAGE
;
A
#
# COMPACT_ATOMS: atom_id res chain seq x y z
N MET A 1 2.05 17.68 12.65
CA MET A 1 1.92 16.21 12.63
C MET A 1 1.48 15.78 11.25
N SER A 2 1.95 14.64 10.75
CA SER A 2 1.52 14.11 9.45
C SER A 2 0.00 13.94 9.42
N ASN A 3 -0.64 14.24 8.29
CA ASN A 3 -2.08 14.06 8.10
C ASN A 3 -2.55 12.64 8.40
N HIS A 4 -1.65 11.64 8.36
CA HIS A 4 -1.94 10.26 8.76
C HIS A 4 -2.38 10.10 10.22
N PHE A 5 -2.02 11.04 11.10
CA PHE A 5 -2.28 10.96 12.54
C PHE A 5 -3.41 11.89 13.00
N ALA A 6 -4.36 12.22 12.11
CA ALA A 6 -5.56 12.93 12.54
C ALA A 6 -6.30 12.11 13.63
N PRO A 7 -6.94 12.76 14.62
CA PRO A 7 -7.39 12.09 15.84
C PRO A 7 -8.46 11.03 15.60
N GLN A 8 -9.33 11.26 14.61
CA GLN A 8 -10.45 10.39 14.32
C GLN A 8 -10.70 10.27 12.82
N TRP A 9 -10.94 9.03 12.41
CA TRP A 9 -11.31 8.65 11.05
C TRP A 9 -12.56 7.78 11.08
N SER A 10 -13.39 7.90 10.06
CA SER A 10 -14.50 7.00 9.78
C SER A 10 -14.40 6.50 8.35
N GLY A 11 -14.85 5.28 8.10
CA GLY A 11 -14.65 4.70 6.79
C GLY A 11 -15.30 3.34 6.61
N LYS A 12 -14.91 2.70 5.51
CA LYS A 12 -15.28 1.33 5.17
C LYS A 12 -14.03 0.54 4.88
N THR A 13 -14.03 -0.71 5.29
CA THR A 13 -12.98 -1.67 4.99
C THR A 13 -13.57 -2.77 4.12
N VAL A 14 -12.92 -3.03 2.99
CA VAL A 14 -13.22 -4.17 2.11
C VAL A 14 -12.07 -5.18 2.23
N THR A 15 -12.40 -6.44 2.44
CA THR A 15 -11.42 -7.53 2.49
C THR A 15 -11.55 -8.37 1.23
N LEU A 16 -10.44 -8.53 0.51
CA LEU A 16 -10.35 -9.23 -0.76
C LEU A 16 -9.53 -10.52 -0.59
N ASP A 17 -9.94 -11.58 -1.27
CA ASP A 17 -9.08 -12.76 -1.46
C ASP A 17 -8.01 -12.50 -2.55
N TYR A 18 -7.15 -13.50 -2.78
CA TYR A 18 -6.11 -13.44 -3.81
C TYR A 18 -6.65 -13.42 -5.25
N MET A 19 -7.96 -13.66 -5.46
CA MET A 19 -8.64 -13.54 -6.75
C MET A 19 -9.28 -12.15 -6.93
N GLY A 20 -9.27 -11.31 -5.90
CA GLY A 20 -9.95 -10.01 -5.89
C GLY A 20 -11.44 -10.09 -5.57
N THR A 21 -11.92 -11.24 -5.09
CA THR A 21 -13.30 -11.41 -4.62
C THR A 21 -13.44 -10.76 -3.25
N SER A 22 -14.48 -9.94 -3.07
CA SER A 22 -14.84 -9.40 -1.75
C SER A 22 -15.31 -10.52 -0.84
N LEU A 23 -14.60 -10.71 0.26
CA LEU A 23 -14.94 -11.64 1.33
C LEU A 23 -15.80 -11.00 2.41
N ASP A 24 -15.55 -9.71 2.67
CA ASP A 24 -16.22 -8.97 3.75
C ASP A 24 -16.16 -7.46 3.48
N THR A 25 -17.16 -6.74 3.99
CA THR A 25 -17.21 -5.28 3.97
C THR A 25 -17.79 -4.78 5.29
N ALA A 26 -17.01 -3.98 6.01
CA ALA A 26 -17.40 -3.47 7.32
C ALA A 26 -17.22 -1.96 7.42
N SER A 27 -18.14 -1.30 8.13
CA SER A 27 -17.94 0.08 8.58
C SER A 27 -16.89 0.11 9.68
N THR A 28 -15.97 1.07 9.61
CA THR A 28 -14.86 1.17 10.55
C THR A 28 -14.68 2.60 11.05
N SER A 29 -14.11 2.73 12.25
CA SER A 29 -13.57 4.00 12.72
C SER A 29 -12.17 3.78 13.26
N CYS A 30 -11.29 4.77 13.12
CA CYS A 30 -9.94 4.70 13.63
C CYS A 30 -9.70 5.91 14.51
N SER A 31 -9.33 5.69 15.77
CA SER A 31 -8.86 6.76 16.66
C SER A 31 -7.34 6.70 16.80
N VAL A 32 -6.71 7.85 16.65
CA VAL A 32 -5.28 8.04 16.90
C VAL A 32 -5.14 8.89 18.15
N SER A 33 -4.48 8.36 19.17
CA SER A 33 -4.10 9.09 20.37
C SER A 33 -2.59 9.30 20.38
N SER A 34 -2.15 10.43 20.93
CA SER A 34 -0.75 10.72 21.15
C SER A 34 -0.55 11.20 22.58
N ASP A 35 0.43 10.64 23.27
CA ASP A 35 0.99 11.18 24.50
C ASP A 35 2.48 11.55 24.27
N GLU A 36 3.17 12.03 25.31
CA GLU A 36 4.59 12.41 25.20
C GLU A 36 5.52 11.24 24.81
N ALA A 37 5.11 9.99 25.07
CA ALA A 37 5.92 8.80 24.88
C ALA A 37 5.57 8.03 23.60
N ALA A 38 4.33 8.12 23.12
CA ALA A 38 3.86 7.31 22.02
C ALA A 38 2.66 7.88 21.23
N VAL A 39 2.58 7.46 19.97
CA VAL A 39 1.38 7.60 19.13
C VAL A 39 0.76 6.22 18.97
N SER A 40 -0.50 6.05 19.37
CA SER A 40 -1.24 4.81 19.27
C SER A 40 -2.43 4.93 18.33
N SER A 41 -2.65 3.90 17.51
CA SER A 41 -3.78 3.81 16.60
C SER A 41 -4.64 2.61 16.95
N VAL A 42 -5.94 2.84 17.11
CA VAL A 42 -6.95 1.81 17.41
C VAL A 42 -7.98 1.82 16.29
N LEU A 43 -8.15 0.66 15.64
CA LEU A 43 -9.22 0.41 14.68
C LEU A 43 -10.42 -0.16 15.43
N ARG A 44 -11.60 0.38 15.18
CA ARG A 44 -12.87 -0.16 15.61
C ARG A 44 -13.62 -0.70 14.41
N ILE A 45 -14.03 -1.95 14.50
CA ILE A 45 -14.94 -2.59 13.55
C ILE A 45 -16.16 -3.00 14.36
N GLU A 46 -17.30 -2.40 14.07
CA GLU A 46 -18.50 -2.53 14.91
C GLU A 46 -18.17 -2.16 16.37
N GLU A 47 -18.44 -3.03 17.34
CA GLU A 47 -18.19 -2.83 18.76
C GLU A 47 -16.81 -3.37 19.23
N ARG A 48 -15.97 -3.88 18.31
CA ARG A 48 -14.68 -4.48 18.66
C ARG A 48 -13.52 -3.53 18.37
N GLU A 49 -12.62 -3.42 19.34
CA GLU A 49 -11.39 -2.64 19.21
C GLU A 49 -10.19 -3.53 18.88
N PHE A 50 -9.38 -3.07 17.93
CA PHE A 50 -8.17 -3.73 17.47
C PHE A 50 -7.00 -2.74 17.52
N PRO A 51 -5.99 -2.97 18.38
CA PRO A 51 -4.79 -2.15 18.39
C PRO A 51 -4.01 -2.38 17.09
N MET A 52 -3.82 -1.32 16.30
CA MET A 52 -3.14 -1.40 15.00
C MET A 52 -1.62 -1.32 15.19
N TYR A 53 -1.18 -0.20 15.74
CA TYR A 53 0.23 0.06 16.04
C TYR A 53 0.36 1.09 17.15
N THR A 54 1.47 0.99 17.87
CA THR A 54 1.96 2.00 18.81
C THR A 54 3.36 2.35 18.35
N ILE A 55 3.60 3.62 18.08
CA ILE A 55 4.89 4.18 17.75
C ILE A 55 5.41 4.83 19.02
N LYS A 56 6.37 4.21 19.68
CA LYS A 56 7.05 4.84 20.81
C LYS A 56 8.12 5.79 20.29
N SER A 57 8.43 6.84 21.06
CA SER A 57 9.45 7.83 20.75
C SER A 57 10.84 7.24 20.48
N ASN A 58 11.14 6.04 21.00
CA ASN A 58 12.39 5.31 20.80
C ASN A 58 12.29 4.17 19.77
N GLU A 59 11.11 3.92 19.18
CA GLU A 59 10.84 2.84 18.21
C GLU A 59 10.55 3.39 16.81
N GLU A 60 11.34 4.38 16.34
CA GLU A 60 11.28 4.93 14.97
C GLU A 60 11.40 3.85 13.87
N GLY A 61 11.76 2.63 14.24
CA GLY A 61 11.87 1.49 13.35
C GLY A 61 10.56 0.86 12.88
N ARG A 62 9.39 1.04 13.52
CA ARG A 62 8.19 0.23 13.18
C ARG A 62 7.28 0.84 12.12
N VAL A 63 7.22 2.16 12.05
CA VAL A 63 6.40 2.89 11.09
C VAL A 63 7.30 3.89 10.38
N LYS A 64 7.22 3.93 9.05
CA LYS A 64 7.87 4.98 8.26
C LYS A 64 6.78 5.88 7.69
N VAL A 65 6.96 7.19 7.84
CA VAL A 65 6.08 8.20 7.25
C VAL A 65 6.96 9.11 6.40
N GLY A 66 6.51 9.39 5.20
CA GLY A 66 7.19 10.28 4.26
C GLY A 66 6.20 10.80 3.24
N GLY A 67 6.31 12.08 2.89
CA GLY A 67 5.35 12.74 2.01
C GLY A 67 3.88 12.48 2.40
N LYS A 68 3.10 11.96 1.45
CA LYS A 68 1.71 11.53 1.64
C LYS A 68 1.58 10.05 2.01
N GLY A 69 2.68 9.30 2.12
CA GLY A 69 2.70 7.87 2.39
C GLY A 69 3.00 7.52 3.85
N LEU A 70 2.50 6.36 4.27
CA LEU A 70 2.85 5.70 5.51
C LEU A 70 3.05 4.20 5.24
N MET A 71 4.03 3.61 5.91
CA MET A 71 4.26 2.17 5.92
C MET A 71 4.34 1.70 7.37
N VAL A 72 3.54 0.70 7.73
CA VAL A 72 3.79 -0.12 8.92
C VAL A 72 4.68 -1.28 8.47
N LYS A 73 5.87 -1.41 9.05
CA LYS A 73 6.87 -2.39 8.59
C LYS A 73 6.37 -3.83 8.64
N PRO A 74 6.95 -4.70 7.80
CA PRO A 74 6.60 -6.11 7.81
C PRO A 74 6.85 -6.82 9.13
N ARG A 75 5.95 -7.76 9.42
CA ARG A 75 6.02 -8.63 10.60
C ARG A 75 5.38 -9.97 10.30
N PHE A 76 5.74 -10.95 11.12
CA PHE A 76 5.05 -12.22 11.18
C PHE A 76 4.02 -12.23 12.31
N LEU A 77 2.82 -12.72 12.00
CA LEU A 77 1.85 -13.09 13.02
C LEU A 77 2.23 -14.45 13.61
N ARG A 78 1.67 -14.78 14.79
CA ARG A 78 1.88 -16.10 15.42
C ARG A 78 1.45 -17.27 14.52
N SER A 79 0.55 -17.02 13.57
CA SER A 79 0.12 -17.99 12.56
C SER A 79 1.13 -18.21 11.42
N GLY A 80 2.28 -17.54 11.43
CA GLY A 80 3.25 -17.57 10.33
C GLY A 80 2.88 -16.66 9.14
N ILE A 81 1.74 -15.96 9.22
CA ILE A 81 1.34 -15.00 8.17
C ILE A 81 2.28 -13.79 8.19
N PHE A 82 2.87 -13.51 7.02
CA PHE A 82 3.63 -12.30 6.76
C PHE A 82 2.68 -11.16 6.41
N THR A 83 2.79 -10.02 7.11
CA THR A 83 1.88 -8.89 6.93
C THR A 83 2.56 -7.55 7.13
N PHE A 84 2.09 -6.55 6.40
CA PHE A 84 2.45 -5.14 6.54
C PHE A 84 1.31 -4.27 6.01
N GLU A 85 1.37 -2.97 6.28
CA GLU A 85 0.36 -2.00 5.82
C GLU A 85 1.04 -0.85 5.07
N LEU A 86 0.44 -0.45 3.95
CA LEU A 86 0.75 0.79 3.26
C LEU A 86 -0.46 1.72 3.34
N ALA A 87 -0.23 3.01 3.48
CA ALA A 87 -1.27 4.00 3.48
C ALA A 87 -0.88 5.24 2.68
N VAL A 88 -1.86 5.84 2.02
CA VAL A 88 -1.75 7.13 1.34
C VAL A 88 -2.79 8.09 1.90
N THR A 89 -2.38 9.33 2.14
CA THR A 89 -3.31 10.40 2.54
C THR A 89 -3.45 11.38 1.38
N GLY A 90 -4.69 11.65 0.99
CA GLY A 90 -5.05 12.67 0.00
C GLY A 90 -5.40 13.97 0.69
N ASP A 91 -6.20 14.79 0.03
CA ASP A 91 -6.74 16.02 0.60
C ASP A 91 -8.06 15.75 1.34
N LYS A 92 -8.88 14.81 0.85
CA LYS A 92 -10.20 14.48 1.41
C LYS A 92 -10.27 13.23 2.29
N GLY A 93 -9.14 12.57 2.55
CA GLY A 93 -9.16 11.31 3.29
C GLY A 93 -7.83 10.57 3.29
N ARG A 94 -7.88 9.28 3.58
CA ARG A 94 -6.75 8.35 3.42
C ARG A 94 -7.24 6.97 2.99
N VAL A 95 -6.34 6.24 2.34
CA VAL A 95 -6.52 4.83 1.99
C VAL A 95 -5.44 4.04 2.70
N ARG A 96 -5.83 3.02 3.44
CA ARG A 96 -4.91 2.06 4.08
C ARG A 96 -5.11 0.69 3.46
N THR A 97 -4.01 0.00 3.20
CA THR A 97 -4.01 -1.31 2.56
C THR A 97 -3.10 -2.23 3.35
N SER A 98 -3.71 -3.22 4.01
CA SER A 98 -3.02 -4.30 4.70
C SER A 98 -2.88 -5.50 3.78
N PHE A 99 -1.65 -6.00 3.65
CA PHE A 99 -1.34 -7.19 2.86
C PHE A 99 -1.10 -8.38 3.77
N PHE A 100 -1.60 -9.55 3.37
CA PHE A 100 -1.42 -10.80 4.10
C PHE A 100 -0.92 -11.88 3.15
N PHE A 101 0.23 -12.45 3.49
CA PHE A 101 0.84 -13.53 2.75
C PHE A 101 1.01 -14.77 3.65
N GLY A 102 0.54 -15.91 3.18
CA GLY A 102 0.70 -17.20 3.84
C GLY A 102 1.97 -17.90 3.37
N PRO A 103 2.64 -18.69 4.23
CA PRO A 103 3.83 -19.44 3.83
C PRO A 103 3.48 -20.45 2.73
N VAL A 104 4.38 -20.62 1.78
CA VAL A 104 4.29 -21.63 0.72
C VAL A 104 5.62 -22.35 0.57
N TRP A 105 5.50 -23.65 0.30
CA TRP A 105 6.60 -24.54 -0.03
C TRP A 105 6.47 -24.96 -1.48
N GLN A 106 7.58 -25.17 -2.16
CA GLN A 106 7.57 -25.68 -3.51
C GLN A 106 6.95 -27.07 -3.52
N ASN A 107 6.22 -27.39 -4.58
CA ASN A 107 5.94 -28.80 -4.82
C ASN A 107 7.27 -29.49 -5.14
N ASN A 108 7.41 -30.75 -4.75
CA ASN A 108 8.52 -31.62 -5.15
C ASN A 108 8.14 -32.39 -6.43
N PRO A 109 8.12 -31.78 -7.64
CA PRO A 109 7.61 -32.44 -8.83
C PRO A 109 8.45 -33.66 -9.23
N ASP A 110 9.74 -33.67 -8.87
CA ASP A 110 10.70 -34.69 -9.27
C ASP A 110 10.96 -35.74 -8.19
N GLY A 111 10.33 -35.64 -7.02
CA GLY A 111 10.47 -36.61 -5.92
C GLY A 111 11.83 -36.64 -5.23
N ASN A 112 12.78 -35.79 -5.64
CA ASN A 112 14.19 -35.87 -5.22
C ASN A 112 14.47 -35.19 -3.88
N ASP A 113 13.60 -34.26 -3.43
CA ASP A 113 13.71 -33.65 -2.10
C ASP A 113 12.51 -34.02 -1.22
N PRO A 114 12.63 -35.03 -0.33
CA PRO A 114 11.54 -35.46 0.53
C PRO A 114 11.04 -34.36 1.49
N LEU A 115 11.77 -33.24 1.63
CA LEU A 115 11.43 -32.12 2.48
C LEU A 115 10.83 -30.92 1.73
N ALA A 116 10.85 -30.91 0.40
CA ALA A 116 10.45 -29.73 -0.38
C ALA A 116 8.99 -29.29 -0.17
N SER A 117 8.11 -30.16 0.33
CA SER A 117 6.74 -29.82 0.73
C SER A 117 6.47 -30.07 2.22
N ASP A 118 7.49 -30.28 3.04
CA ASP A 118 7.35 -30.53 4.48
C ASP A 118 7.23 -29.19 5.24
N PRO A 119 6.07 -28.93 5.89
CA PRO A 119 5.88 -27.72 6.70
C PRO A 119 6.82 -27.61 7.91
N SER A 120 7.58 -28.66 8.23
CA SER A 120 8.64 -28.65 9.24
C SER A 120 9.90 -27.89 8.79
N THR A 121 10.04 -27.62 7.50
CA THR A 121 11.13 -26.82 6.92
C THR A 121 10.75 -25.36 6.73
N PRO A 122 11.72 -24.42 6.62
CA PRO A 122 11.44 -23.03 6.27
C PRO A 122 10.68 -22.93 4.94
N PRO A 123 9.72 -21.99 4.79
CA PRO A 123 9.00 -21.82 3.53
C PRO A 123 9.89 -21.24 2.43
N ASP A 124 9.64 -21.63 1.19
CA ASP A 124 10.30 -21.09 0.00
C ASP A 124 9.83 -19.67 -0.35
N GLY A 125 8.64 -19.32 0.10
CA GLY A 125 8.05 -18.01 -0.16
C GLY A 125 6.78 -17.76 0.62
N PHE A 126 6.16 -16.63 0.32
CA PHE A 126 4.90 -16.22 0.90
C PHE A 126 3.92 -15.84 -0.20
N LYS A 127 2.82 -16.59 -0.32
CA LYS A 127 1.77 -16.36 -1.31
C LYS A 127 0.72 -15.41 -0.76
N LEU A 128 0.26 -14.47 -1.58
CA LEU A 128 -0.84 -13.58 -1.25
C LEU A 128 -2.08 -14.41 -0.92
N ILE A 129 -2.64 -14.19 0.27
CA ILE A 129 -3.87 -14.85 0.71
C ILE A 129 -5.02 -13.85 0.85
N ARG A 130 -4.71 -12.60 1.20
CA ARG A 130 -5.73 -11.57 1.48
C ARG A 130 -5.15 -10.16 1.37
N VAL A 131 -6.00 -9.23 0.95
CA VAL A 131 -5.74 -7.79 1.00
C VAL A 131 -6.93 -7.12 1.68
N SER A 132 -6.68 -6.22 2.63
CA SER A 132 -7.72 -5.43 3.27
C SER A 132 -7.51 -3.96 2.96
N VAL A 133 -8.54 -3.29 2.46
CA VAL A 133 -8.49 -1.89 2.00
C VAL A 133 -9.47 -1.08 2.83
N ALA A 134 -8.96 -0.18 3.67
CA ALA A 134 -9.73 0.78 4.42
C ALA A 134 -9.71 2.13 3.72
N THR A 135 -10.88 2.63 3.33
CA THR A 135 -11.07 3.97 2.78
C THR A 135 -11.71 4.85 3.85
N GLU A 136 -11.00 5.89 4.26
CA GLU A 136 -11.30 6.63 5.48
C GLU A 136 -11.32 8.14 5.22
N VAL A 137 -12.31 8.81 5.80
CA VAL A 137 -12.45 10.27 5.85
C VAL A 137 -12.25 10.75 7.29
N ARG A 138 -11.86 12.01 7.48
CA ARG A 138 -11.74 12.54 8.85
C ARG A 138 -13.12 12.82 9.40
N VAL A 139 -13.29 12.53 10.68
CA VAL A 139 -14.54 12.87 11.37
C VAL A 139 -14.62 14.39 11.51
N GLY A 140 -15.69 14.99 10.98
CA GLY A 140 -15.93 16.43 11.02
C GLY A 140 -15.62 17.18 9.72
N ASP A 141 -15.11 16.52 8.68
CA ASP A 141 -14.95 17.15 7.36
C ASP A 141 -16.33 17.37 6.70
N GLU A 142 -16.56 18.56 6.13
CA GLU A 142 -17.86 18.98 5.58
C GLU A 142 -18.21 18.32 4.22
N ASP A 143 -17.20 17.85 3.47
CA ASP A 143 -17.34 17.20 2.16
C ASP A 143 -16.59 15.85 2.13
N PRO A 144 -17.13 14.78 2.74
CA PRO A 144 -16.47 13.48 2.76
C PRO A 144 -16.37 12.91 1.34
N PHE A 145 -15.17 12.47 0.94
CA PHE A 145 -14.95 11.86 -0.37
C PHE A 145 -15.69 10.52 -0.49
N ASP A 146 -16.41 10.35 -1.61
CA ASP A 146 -17.07 9.10 -1.95
C ASP A 146 -16.12 8.16 -2.72
N PHE A 147 -15.52 7.22 -1.99
CA PHE A 147 -14.67 6.18 -2.55
C PHE A 147 -15.42 5.15 -3.42
N THR A 148 -16.74 5.21 -3.49
CA THR A 148 -17.54 4.30 -4.33
C THR A 148 -17.63 4.74 -5.77
N VAL A 149 -17.30 6.00 -6.08
CA VAL A 149 -17.36 6.54 -7.44
C VAL A 149 -16.18 6.03 -8.27
N PRO A 150 -16.43 5.28 -9.36
CA PRO A 150 -15.36 4.82 -10.25
C PRO A 150 -14.69 6.00 -10.96
N VAL A 151 -13.38 5.87 -11.20
CA VAL A 151 -12.63 6.85 -12.01
C VAL A 151 -12.53 6.35 -13.45
N LYS A 152 -12.53 7.28 -14.42
CA LYS A 152 -12.41 6.91 -15.83
C LYS A 152 -11.07 6.21 -16.06
N PRO A 153 -11.03 5.11 -16.85
CA PRO A 153 -9.77 4.39 -17.08
C PRO A 153 -8.62 5.28 -17.56
N PHE A 154 -8.89 6.23 -18.45
CA PHE A 154 -7.89 7.13 -19.03
C PHE A 154 -7.25 8.10 -18.03
N ASP A 155 -7.93 8.43 -16.92
CA ASP A 155 -7.35 9.35 -15.94
C ASP A 155 -6.11 8.72 -15.27
N TRP A 156 -6.02 7.39 -15.20
CA TRP A 156 -4.82 6.67 -14.73
C TRP A 156 -3.61 6.77 -15.69
N HIS A 157 -3.83 7.18 -16.94
CA HIS A 157 -2.81 7.25 -17.99
C HIS A 157 -2.44 8.68 -18.38
N ALA A 158 -2.82 9.67 -17.55
CA ALA A 158 -2.42 11.04 -17.79
C ALA A 158 -0.90 11.22 -17.66
N THR A 159 -0.38 12.33 -18.18
CA THR A 159 0.96 12.79 -17.83
C THR A 159 0.90 13.40 -16.43
N TRP A 160 1.81 13.01 -15.56
CA TRP A 160 1.81 13.42 -14.16
C TRP A 160 3.05 14.24 -13.82
N ARG A 161 2.95 15.12 -12.83
CA ARG A 161 4.08 15.84 -12.24
C ARG A 161 3.89 15.98 -10.75
N GLY A 162 4.94 16.19 -9.97
CA GLY A 162 4.78 16.44 -8.54
C GLY A 162 5.99 16.07 -7.71
N THR A 163 5.76 15.86 -6.42
CA THR A 163 6.82 15.58 -5.47
C THR A 163 6.92 14.09 -5.17
N SER A 164 8.16 13.64 -5.03
CA SER A 164 8.52 12.30 -4.62
C SER A 164 9.35 12.40 -3.34
N TRP A 165 9.12 11.45 -2.46
CA TRP A 165 9.92 11.25 -1.27
C TRP A 165 10.21 9.76 -1.16
N THR A 166 11.43 9.39 -0.80
CA THR A 166 11.84 8.00 -0.63
C THR A 166 12.71 7.82 0.59
N TRP A 167 12.74 6.60 1.09
CA TRP A 167 13.68 6.09 2.05
C TRP A 167 14.25 4.79 1.54
N GLY A 168 15.58 4.67 1.58
CA GLY A 168 16.28 3.40 1.41
C GLY A 168 17.13 3.10 2.63
N ARG A 169 17.28 1.81 2.97
CA ARG A 169 18.08 1.38 4.13
C ARG A 169 19.53 1.90 4.09
N GLN A 170 20.12 1.98 2.90
CA GLN A 170 21.49 2.47 2.70
C GLN A 170 21.55 3.96 2.32
N SER A 171 20.58 4.42 1.52
CA SER A 171 20.58 5.76 0.94
C SER A 171 19.93 6.84 1.83
N GLY A 172 19.25 6.44 2.90
CA GLY A 172 18.54 7.35 3.80
C GLY A 172 17.30 7.97 3.14
N ASP A 173 16.86 9.10 3.69
CA ASP A 173 15.71 9.85 3.20
C ASP A 173 16.13 10.78 2.04
N GLN A 174 15.38 10.77 0.95
CA GLN A 174 15.58 11.63 -0.22
C GLN A 174 14.24 12.18 -0.72
N GLY A 175 14.28 13.33 -1.40
CA GLY A 175 13.09 13.90 -2.02
C GLY A 175 13.43 14.75 -3.23
N TRP A 176 12.53 14.78 -4.21
CA TRP A 176 12.70 15.55 -5.43
C TRP A 176 11.34 15.96 -6.00
N TYR A 177 11.38 16.90 -6.93
CA TYR A 177 10.24 17.26 -7.77
C TYR A 177 10.48 16.75 -9.18
N SER A 178 9.44 16.17 -9.79
CA SER A 178 9.44 15.73 -11.18
C SER A 178 8.47 16.62 -11.96
N SER A 179 8.97 17.34 -12.97
CA SER A 179 8.14 18.11 -13.90
C SER A 179 7.28 17.21 -14.79
N GLU A 180 7.73 15.97 -14.99
CA GLU A 180 7.02 14.90 -15.66
C GLU A 180 7.47 13.56 -15.07
N VAL A 181 6.51 12.71 -14.70
CA VAL A 181 6.78 11.35 -14.23
C VAL A 181 7.05 10.47 -15.42
N SER A 182 8.19 9.78 -15.40
CA SER A 182 8.58 8.90 -16.50
C SER A 182 7.59 7.75 -16.72
N GLU A 183 7.57 7.20 -17.93
CA GLU A 183 6.76 6.01 -18.24
C GLU A 183 7.15 4.81 -17.34
N ALA A 184 8.44 4.69 -17.01
CA ALA A 184 8.97 3.67 -16.11
C ALA A 184 8.36 3.77 -14.70
N ASP A 185 8.16 4.99 -14.19
CA ASP A 185 7.52 5.28 -12.90
C ASP A 185 5.98 5.34 -12.99
N SER A 186 5.40 5.21 -14.18
CA SER A 186 3.96 5.28 -14.42
C SER A 186 3.27 3.92 -14.32
N TRP A 187 3.64 3.12 -13.32
CA TRP A 187 3.13 1.77 -13.07
C TRP A 187 1.60 1.69 -12.85
N HIS A 188 0.98 2.80 -12.48
CA HIS A 188 -0.44 2.93 -12.21
C HIS A 188 -1.30 2.89 -13.49
N GLY A 189 -0.71 3.21 -14.63
CA GLY A 189 -1.31 3.02 -15.95
C GLY A 189 -1.18 1.59 -16.48
N ARG A 190 -0.59 0.64 -15.74
CA ARG A 190 -0.35 -0.72 -16.27
C ARG A 190 -1.46 -1.69 -15.86
N PRO A 191 -2.36 -2.10 -16.76
CA PRO A 191 -3.53 -2.92 -16.39
C PRO A 191 -3.18 -4.32 -15.91
N ARG A 192 -2.01 -4.86 -16.30
CA ARG A 192 -1.54 -6.19 -15.91
C ARG A 192 -0.45 -6.16 -14.82
N GLY A 193 -0.10 -4.97 -14.32
CA GLY A 193 1.11 -4.79 -13.52
C GLY A 193 2.38 -4.93 -14.35
N ASP A 194 3.51 -5.08 -13.67
CA ASP A 194 4.83 -5.08 -14.32
C ASP A 194 5.33 -6.46 -14.76
N GLY A 195 4.62 -7.53 -14.37
CA GLY A 195 5.05 -8.90 -14.66
C GLY A 195 4.00 -9.96 -14.28
N PRO A 196 4.25 -11.22 -14.63
CA PRO A 196 3.29 -12.33 -14.43
C PRO A 196 3.02 -12.62 -12.94
N ASN A 197 3.98 -12.35 -12.07
CA ASN A 197 3.87 -12.49 -10.62
C ASN A 197 3.20 -11.28 -9.95
N VAL A 198 2.71 -10.28 -10.69
CA VAL A 198 2.00 -9.14 -10.08
C VAL A 198 0.50 -9.46 -9.97
N TRP A 199 0.00 -9.38 -8.74
CA TRP A 199 -1.42 -9.22 -8.45
C TRP A 199 -1.77 -7.73 -8.59
N ASN A 200 -2.76 -7.41 -9.41
CA ASN A 200 -3.19 -6.06 -9.71
C ASN A 200 -4.70 -5.98 -9.53
N TYR A 201 -5.16 -5.04 -8.73
CA TYR A 201 -6.58 -4.86 -8.45
C TYR A 201 -6.94 -3.38 -8.39
N LYS A 202 -8.04 -3.02 -9.06
CA LYS A 202 -8.62 -1.68 -9.03
C LYS A 202 -9.92 -1.72 -8.23
N LEU A 203 -9.94 -1.01 -7.11
CA LEU A 203 -11.12 -0.73 -6.30
C LEU A 203 -11.53 0.74 -6.53
N ASN A 204 -12.35 0.99 -7.54
CA ASN A 204 -12.79 2.33 -7.95
C ASN A 204 -11.61 3.29 -8.23
N SER A 205 -11.37 4.25 -7.34
CA SER A 205 -10.28 5.24 -7.38
C SER A 205 -8.97 4.74 -6.76
N VAL A 206 -8.95 3.51 -6.24
CA VAL A 206 -7.77 2.91 -5.60
C VAL A 206 -7.20 1.82 -6.49
N LEU A 207 -5.90 1.88 -6.77
CA LEU A 207 -5.14 0.84 -7.43
C LEU A 207 -4.20 0.19 -6.43
N ILE A 208 -4.17 -1.14 -6.44
CA ILE A 208 -3.31 -1.95 -5.59
C ILE A 208 -2.50 -2.88 -6.47
N GLN A 209 -1.19 -2.94 -6.24
CA GLN A 209 -0.30 -3.91 -6.86
C GLN A 209 0.54 -4.57 -5.79
N CYS A 210 0.71 -5.89 -5.86
CA CYS A 210 1.67 -6.60 -5.03
C CYS A 210 2.07 -7.91 -5.72
N PRO A 211 3.12 -8.60 -5.25
CA PRO A 211 3.46 -9.92 -5.76
C PRO A 211 2.36 -10.93 -5.42
N LYS A 212 2.12 -11.91 -6.28
CA LYS A 212 1.30 -13.08 -5.95
C LYS A 212 2.08 -13.99 -5.00
N VAL A 213 3.40 -14.06 -5.17
CA VAL A 213 4.34 -14.76 -4.30
C VAL A 213 5.56 -13.88 -4.05
N ILE A 214 5.94 -13.74 -2.79
CA ILE A 214 7.20 -13.14 -2.35
C ILE A 214 8.18 -14.29 -2.08
N PRO A 215 9.22 -14.50 -2.92
CA PRO A 215 10.21 -15.55 -2.67
C PRO A 215 11.14 -15.15 -1.51
N VAL A 216 11.57 -16.14 -0.72
CA VAL A 216 12.55 -15.93 0.36
C VAL A 216 13.95 -15.67 -0.23
N GLU A 217 14.37 -16.47 -1.20
CA GLU A 217 15.64 -16.33 -1.91
C GLU A 217 15.43 -16.14 -3.42
N GLY A 218 16.37 -15.43 -4.08
CA GLY A 218 16.26 -15.13 -5.51
C GLY A 218 15.09 -14.22 -5.88
N GLY A 219 14.84 -14.07 -7.19
CA GLY A 219 13.76 -13.25 -7.76
C GLY A 219 14.21 -11.85 -8.22
N VAL A 220 13.45 -11.26 -9.15
CA VAL A 220 13.67 -9.89 -9.61
C VAL A 220 13.09 -8.94 -8.56
N GLU A 221 13.67 -7.74 -8.36
CA GLU A 221 13.18 -6.78 -7.34
C GLU A 221 11.66 -6.54 -7.42
N ILE A 222 11.12 -6.56 -8.63
CA ILE A 222 9.70 -6.36 -8.93
C ILE A 222 8.79 -7.42 -8.30
N ASP A 223 9.30 -8.62 -8.06
CA ASP A 223 8.63 -9.71 -7.35
C ASP A 223 8.52 -9.44 -5.84
N LYS A 224 8.97 -8.27 -5.39
CA LYS A 224 9.00 -7.87 -3.99
C LYS A 224 8.46 -6.45 -3.75
N VAL A 225 7.86 -5.82 -4.76
CA VAL A 225 7.30 -4.46 -4.65
C VAL A 225 5.79 -4.50 -4.45
N CYS A 226 5.32 -3.84 -3.38
CA CYS A 226 3.91 -3.63 -3.11
C CYS A 226 3.58 -2.14 -3.23
N ARG A 227 2.48 -1.81 -3.91
CA ARG A 227 2.09 -0.45 -4.27
C ARG A 227 0.62 -0.20 -4.02
N VAL A 228 0.33 1.03 -3.63
CA VAL A 228 -1.03 1.56 -3.51
C VAL A 228 -1.05 2.94 -4.13
N ALA A 229 -2.04 3.21 -4.98
CA ALA A 229 -2.32 4.53 -5.50
C ALA A 229 -3.78 4.88 -5.27
N TRP A 230 -4.05 6.12 -4.92
CA TRP A 230 -5.39 6.67 -4.81
C TRP A 230 -5.49 7.91 -5.70
N LEU A 231 -6.37 7.83 -6.69
CA LEU A 231 -6.66 8.88 -7.66
C LEU A 231 -7.82 9.74 -7.14
N GLU A 232 -7.49 10.97 -6.75
CA GLU A 232 -8.37 11.98 -6.19
C GLU A 232 -8.60 13.09 -7.24
N GLY A 233 -9.42 12.77 -8.26
CA GLY A 233 -9.67 13.67 -9.38
C GLY A 233 -8.41 13.92 -10.20
N GLU A 234 -7.91 15.15 -10.19
CA GLU A 234 -6.71 15.57 -10.93
C GLU A 234 -5.41 15.37 -10.13
N ARG A 235 -5.48 14.76 -8.94
CA ARG A 235 -4.33 14.47 -8.08
C ARG A 235 -4.28 12.99 -7.73
N MET A 236 -3.09 12.49 -7.45
CA MET A 236 -2.89 11.12 -7.02
C MET A 236 -1.86 11.06 -5.90
N ALA A 237 -2.25 10.43 -4.79
CA ALA A 237 -1.32 9.98 -3.78
C ALA A 237 -0.94 8.53 -4.08
N ARG A 238 0.35 8.22 -4.10
CA ARG A 238 0.81 6.84 -4.30
C ARG A 238 1.97 6.51 -3.37
N VAL A 239 2.08 5.24 -3.05
CA VAL A 239 3.08 4.71 -2.14
C VAL A 239 3.53 3.34 -2.64
N GLU A 240 4.80 3.05 -2.47
CA GLU A 240 5.40 1.76 -2.75
C GLU A 240 6.37 1.36 -1.65
N CYS A 241 6.47 0.04 -1.43
CA CYS A 241 7.41 -0.57 -0.51
C CYS A 241 8.05 -1.77 -1.20
N THR A 242 9.38 -1.83 -1.14
CA THR A 242 10.16 -2.98 -1.58
C THR A 242 10.50 -3.84 -0.38
N ILE A 243 10.19 -5.12 -0.47
CA ILE A 243 10.47 -6.13 0.54
C ILE A 243 11.79 -6.83 0.20
N GLY A 244 12.68 -6.99 1.17
CA GLY A 244 13.91 -7.76 1.05
C GLY A 244 14.25 -8.42 2.37
N GLU A 245 14.64 -9.70 2.33
CA GLU A 245 15.03 -10.48 3.52
C GLU A 245 13.98 -10.43 4.64
N GLY A 246 12.69 -10.47 4.28
CA GLY A 246 11.58 -10.41 5.23
C GLY A 246 11.33 -9.04 5.87
N ASN A 247 11.93 -7.97 5.35
CA ASN A 247 11.76 -6.61 5.87
C ASN A 247 11.60 -5.57 4.74
N ALA A 248 11.21 -4.34 5.07
CA ALA A 248 11.19 -3.24 4.11
C ALA A 248 12.62 -2.73 3.87
N VAL A 249 13.04 -2.70 2.59
CA VAL A 249 14.37 -2.21 2.18
C VAL A 249 14.30 -0.83 1.53
N ALA A 250 13.17 -0.51 0.91
CA ALA A 250 12.88 0.79 0.34
C ALA A 250 11.41 1.14 0.48
N PHE A 251 11.12 2.42 0.57
CA PHE A 251 9.78 2.98 0.67
C PHE A 251 9.76 4.28 -0.14
N ARG A 252 8.75 4.50 -0.98
CA ARG A 252 8.57 5.75 -1.73
C ARG A 252 7.13 6.18 -1.63
N SER A 253 6.92 7.47 -1.52
CA SER A 253 5.62 8.11 -1.54
C SER A 253 5.66 9.29 -2.51
N ASP A 254 4.63 9.41 -3.33
CA ASP A 254 4.51 10.55 -4.23
C ASP A 254 3.17 11.25 -4.05
N TRP A 255 3.20 12.56 -4.31
CA TRP A 255 2.02 13.40 -4.47
C TRP A 255 2.12 14.08 -5.82
N ILE A 256 1.30 13.63 -6.75
CA ILE A 256 1.37 14.06 -8.15
C ILE A 256 0.04 14.60 -8.63
N GLU A 257 0.10 15.51 -9.59
CA GLU A 257 -1.04 16.13 -10.24
C GLU A 257 -0.96 15.93 -11.75
N LYS A 258 -2.13 15.87 -12.37
CA LYS A 258 -2.29 15.72 -13.81
C LYS A 258 -1.75 16.97 -14.49
N CYS A 259 -0.87 16.79 -15.46
CA CYS A 259 -0.45 17.86 -16.35
C CYS A 259 -1.68 18.27 -17.17
N GLY A 260 -1.95 19.59 -17.23
CA GLY A 260 -3.01 20.08 -18.11
C GLY A 260 -2.73 19.67 -19.56
N GLU A 261 -3.78 19.39 -20.32
CA GLU A 261 -3.64 19.24 -21.76
C GLU A 261 -2.96 20.51 -22.30
N ALA A 262 -1.88 20.35 -23.06
CA ALA A 262 -1.35 21.46 -23.83
C ALA A 262 -2.51 21.97 -24.68
N LYS A 263 -3.01 23.17 -24.38
CA LYS A 263 -3.93 23.85 -25.30
C LYS A 263 -3.23 23.84 -26.63
N ALA A 264 -3.77 23.10 -27.61
CA ALA A 264 -3.38 23.27 -28.99
C ALA A 264 -3.52 24.77 -29.25
N VAL A 265 -2.38 25.46 -29.38
CA VAL A 265 -2.37 26.83 -29.85
C VAL A 265 -2.92 26.70 -31.25
N ALA A 266 -4.22 26.99 -31.41
CA ALA A 266 -4.82 27.15 -32.71
C ALA A 266 -3.98 28.22 -33.40
N GLY A 267 -3.21 27.78 -34.41
CA GLY A 267 -2.42 28.69 -35.22
C GLY A 267 -3.37 29.71 -35.82
N GLU A 268 -3.11 30.98 -35.51
CA GLU A 268 -3.51 32.11 -36.35
C GLU A 268 -2.71 32.10 -37.66
#